data_AF-A0A1H9WM82-F1
#
_entry.id   AF-A0A1H9WM82-F1
#
_cell.length_a   1.000
_cell.length_b   1.000
_cell.length_c   1.000
_cell.angle_alpha   90.00
_cell.angle_beta   90.00
_cell.angle_gamma   90.00
#
_symmetry.space_group_name_H-M   'P 1'
#
loop_
_entity.id
_entity.type
_entity.pdbx_description
1 polymer ?
#
loop_
_entity_poly.entity_id
_entity_poly.type
_entity_poly.pdbx_seq_one_letter_code
_entity_poly.pdbx_strand_id
1 'polypeptide(L)'
;MTTWNLTPMQRHILICNGETCMGAGAEGVTQQIRDEIRKNKLDDTIHTSRTRCNGRCKDKCVVIDYPKGTWYSVQQEVTARAIVHENVSKENIIYSMEQGERLRGQSRIKGIEKYRKRKEKKLKAVLFVGHGSRLEAGNEEVRQFIERMRPDIDPALLVETCFLEFASPNIDDGIQLCIEQGADEIHVIPIILLHAGHSKLHIPAEIEEAKGQFPDIRFTYGQTIGIHNEIFQILKSRLQEVGFDCTAKHEDTAILFIARGSSDFDAKEDFYQISRLLSEQINVPIFESAFMGVTTPTVEQGIERCVELGAKKIIMLPYFLFTGILMERMARMAVDFTEKYPVVDIDIANYFGYHPKLQNILLERLHQAIDGTSTGMQDLENFRKYVAEHGYEHHH
;
A
#
# COMPACT_ATOMS: atom_id res chain seq x y z
N MET A 1 33.79 11.68 28.87
CA MET A 1 33.69 10.29 28.37
C MET A 1 34.81 9.51 29.03
N THR A 2 34.49 8.56 29.89
CA THR A 2 35.47 7.69 30.53
C THR A 2 35.88 6.60 29.55
N THR A 3 37.17 6.44 29.30
CA THR A 3 37.68 5.34 28.46
C THR A 3 37.62 4.05 29.28
N TRP A 4 36.85 3.07 28.81
CA TRP A 4 36.76 1.77 29.45
C TRP A 4 38.02 0.95 29.20
N ASN A 5 38.53 0.27 30.23
CA ASN A 5 39.64 -0.66 30.08
C ASN A 5 39.10 -1.98 29.52
N LEU A 6 39.28 -2.20 28.21
CA LEU A 6 38.85 -3.42 27.53
C LEU A 6 39.91 -4.53 27.52
N THR A 7 41.06 -4.34 28.16
CA THR A 7 42.12 -5.37 28.24
C THR A 7 41.64 -6.73 28.79
N PRO A 8 40.79 -6.81 29.84
CA PRO A 8 40.28 -8.07 30.34
C PRO A 8 39.06 -8.62 29.56
N MET A 9 38.57 -7.89 28.55
CA MET A 9 37.38 -8.27 27.79
C MET A 9 37.63 -9.56 27.00
N GLN A 10 36.74 -10.52 27.17
CA GLN A 10 36.74 -11.80 26.46
C GLN A 10 35.65 -11.86 25.40
N ARG A 11 34.51 -11.20 25.67
CA ARG A 11 33.34 -11.23 24.80
C ARG A 11 32.77 -9.82 24.57
N HIS A 12 32.27 -9.59 23.38
CA HIS A 12 31.61 -8.34 23.01
C HIS A 12 30.24 -8.64 22.42
N ILE A 13 29.20 -8.25 23.15
CA ILE A 13 27.81 -8.44 22.75
C ILE A 13 27.33 -7.16 22.05
N LEU A 14 27.06 -7.27 20.76
CA LEU A 14 26.50 -6.21 19.94
C LEU A 14 24.99 -6.35 19.86
N ILE A 15 24.27 -5.27 20.16
CA ILE A 15 22.81 -5.28 20.25
C ILE A 15 22.27 -4.35 19.17
N CYS A 16 21.38 -4.86 18.31
CA CYS A 16 20.80 -4.09 17.22
C CYS A 16 19.75 -3.11 17.75
N ASN A 17 20.00 -1.82 17.59
CA ASN A 17 19.06 -0.75 17.91
C ASN A 17 18.60 -0.02 16.63
N GLY A 18 18.59 -0.72 15.48
CA GLY A 18 17.86 -0.24 14.30
C GLY A 18 16.36 -0.12 14.60
N GLU A 19 15.67 0.75 13.86
CA GLU A 19 14.26 1.11 14.09
C GLU A 19 13.34 -0.10 14.25
N THR A 20 13.41 -1.07 13.33
CA THR A 20 12.62 -2.30 13.40
C THR A 20 12.88 -3.13 14.67
N CYS A 21 14.12 -3.19 15.16
CA CYS A 21 14.44 -3.88 16.42
C CYS A 21 13.96 -3.06 17.62
N MET A 22 14.07 -1.73 17.59
CA MET A 22 13.54 -0.86 18.64
C MET A 22 12.03 -1.00 18.78
N GLY A 23 11.29 -1.01 17.67
CA GLY A 23 9.83 -1.27 17.66
C GLY A 23 9.47 -2.67 18.18
N ALA A 24 10.38 -3.64 18.09
CA ALA A 24 10.22 -4.99 18.64
C ALA A 24 10.75 -5.15 20.09
N GLY A 25 11.10 -4.05 20.78
CA GLY A 25 11.50 -4.09 22.19
C GLY A 25 13.00 -4.24 22.45
N ALA A 26 13.88 -3.86 21.52
CA ALA A 26 15.34 -3.98 21.69
C ALA A 26 15.91 -3.23 22.92
N GLU A 27 15.20 -2.21 23.43
CA GLU A 27 15.58 -1.55 24.68
C GLU A 27 15.48 -2.51 25.87
N GLY A 28 14.40 -3.29 25.94
CA GLY A 28 14.20 -4.32 26.96
C GLY A 28 15.28 -5.41 26.87
N VAL A 29 15.57 -5.87 25.65
CA VAL A 29 16.66 -6.83 25.41
C VAL A 29 18.00 -6.29 25.91
N THR A 30 18.29 -5.00 25.64
CA THR A 30 19.52 -4.37 26.10
C THR A 30 19.61 -4.34 27.62
N GLN A 31 18.52 -3.95 28.28
CA GLN A 31 18.46 -3.83 29.72
C GLN A 31 18.64 -5.21 30.38
N GLN A 32 17.95 -6.23 29.88
CA GLN A 32 18.03 -7.60 30.39
C GLN A 32 19.44 -8.19 30.28
N ILE A 33 20.12 -8.00 29.15
CA ILE A 33 21.51 -8.46 28.97
C ILE A 33 22.44 -7.75 29.97
N ARG A 34 22.34 -6.42 30.07
CA ARG A 34 23.20 -5.64 30.97
C ARG A 34 22.95 -5.96 32.44
N ASP A 35 21.68 -6.15 32.82
CA ASP A 35 21.32 -6.53 34.18
C ASP A 35 21.83 -7.93 34.54
N GLU A 36 21.76 -8.88 33.61
CA GLU A 36 22.31 -10.22 33.80
C GLU A 36 23.84 -10.20 33.93
N ILE A 37 24.55 -9.39 33.12
CA ILE A 37 26.01 -9.19 33.25
C ILE A 37 26.35 -8.65 34.65
N ARG A 38 25.67 -7.58 35.09
CA ARG A 38 25.92 -6.97 36.42
C ARG A 38 25.62 -7.93 37.57
N LYS A 39 24.49 -8.64 37.49
CA LYS A 39 24.07 -9.61 38.51
C LYS A 39 25.12 -10.70 38.72
N ASN A 40 25.80 -11.10 37.65
CA ASN A 40 26.83 -12.13 37.68
C ASN A 40 28.27 -11.57 37.77
N LYS A 41 28.42 -10.24 37.89
CA LYS A 41 29.72 -9.54 37.98
C LYS A 41 30.64 -9.84 36.79
N LEU A 42 30.08 -9.82 35.58
CA LEU A 42 30.78 -10.11 34.33
C LEU A 42 31.18 -8.85 33.57
N ASP A 43 31.04 -7.65 34.16
CA ASP A 43 31.29 -6.36 33.50
C ASP A 43 32.75 -6.18 33.03
N ASP A 44 33.71 -6.86 33.66
CA ASP A 44 35.13 -6.82 33.28
C ASP A 44 35.45 -7.72 32.08
N THR A 45 34.63 -8.74 31.81
CA THR A 45 34.89 -9.76 30.78
C THR A 45 33.92 -9.70 29.60
N ILE A 46 32.74 -9.11 29.79
CA ILE A 46 31.71 -8.96 28.76
C ILE A 46 31.37 -7.49 28.56
N HIS A 47 31.71 -6.96 27.40
CA HIS A 47 31.31 -5.62 27.00
C HIS A 47 30.03 -5.65 26.17
N THR A 48 29.20 -4.61 26.25
CA THR A 48 28.00 -4.45 25.40
C THR A 48 28.07 -3.15 24.62
N SER A 49 27.74 -3.20 23.33
CA SER A 49 27.54 -1.99 22.52
C SER A 49 26.23 -2.04 21.77
N ARG A 50 25.53 -0.91 21.75
CA ARG A 50 24.41 -0.70 20.84
C ARG A 50 24.97 -0.44 19.45
N THR A 51 24.35 -1.05 18.47
CA THR A 51 24.67 -0.90 17.05
C THR A 51 23.46 -0.31 16.32
N ARG A 52 23.69 0.23 15.13
CA ARG A 52 22.59 0.58 14.21
C ARG A 52 21.98 -0.71 13.60
N CYS A 53 21.27 -0.58 12.48
CA CYS A 53 20.70 -1.72 11.78
C CYS A 53 21.77 -2.75 11.36
N ASN A 54 21.50 -4.04 11.62
CA ASN A 54 22.34 -5.17 11.21
C ASN A 54 21.74 -5.98 10.04
N GLY A 55 20.73 -5.46 9.34
CA GLY A 55 20.20 -6.04 8.09
C GLY A 55 19.41 -7.35 8.22
N ARG A 56 18.99 -7.72 9.43
CA ARG A 56 18.19 -8.92 9.72
C ARG A 56 16.85 -8.58 10.38
N CYS A 57 16.15 -7.58 9.83
CA CYS A 57 14.87 -7.07 10.37
C CYS A 57 13.80 -8.15 10.55
N LYS A 58 13.83 -9.19 9.71
CA LYS A 58 12.93 -10.33 9.79
C LYS A 58 13.17 -11.21 11.03
N ASP A 59 14.39 -11.24 11.60
CA ASP A 59 14.75 -11.98 12.83
C ASP A 59 14.80 -11.08 14.08
N LYS A 60 14.19 -9.89 14.04
CA LYS A 60 14.19 -8.91 15.14
C LYS A 60 13.71 -9.53 16.47
N CYS A 61 14.32 -9.31 17.62
CA CYS A 61 15.53 -8.49 17.85
C CYS A 61 16.83 -9.26 17.60
N VAL A 62 17.85 -8.57 17.09
CA VAL A 62 19.12 -9.20 16.71
C VAL A 62 20.24 -8.86 17.71
N VAL A 63 20.92 -9.89 18.19
CA VAL A 63 22.10 -9.78 19.07
C VAL A 63 23.24 -10.62 18.49
N ILE A 64 24.47 -10.10 18.54
CA ILE A 64 25.67 -10.76 18.01
C ILE A 64 26.70 -10.90 19.12
N ASP A 65 27.25 -12.09 19.31
CA ASP A 65 28.26 -12.39 20.32
C ASP A 65 29.62 -12.69 19.68
N TYR A 66 30.60 -11.81 19.94
CA TYR A 66 31.97 -11.93 19.48
C TYR A 66 32.89 -12.43 20.60
N PRO A 67 33.92 -13.25 20.30
CA PRO A 67 34.47 -13.51 18.95
C PRO A 67 33.82 -14.66 18.18
N LYS A 68 32.91 -15.44 18.79
CA LYS A 68 32.26 -16.59 18.12
C LYS A 68 31.52 -16.20 16.84
N GLY A 69 31.06 -14.95 16.76
CA GLY A 69 30.30 -14.45 15.62
C GLY A 69 28.92 -15.12 15.53
N THR A 70 28.35 -15.51 16.67
CA THR A 70 27.02 -16.12 16.72
C THR A 70 25.96 -15.03 16.71
N TRP A 71 24.96 -15.20 15.84
CA TRP A 71 23.83 -14.30 15.69
C TRP A 71 22.59 -14.92 16.31
N TYR A 72 21.91 -14.15 17.16
CA TYR A 72 20.72 -14.58 17.87
C TYR A 72 19.50 -13.76 17.47
N SER A 73 18.35 -14.43 17.36
CA SER A 73 17.01 -13.84 17.37
C SER A 73 16.51 -13.86 18.81
N VAL A 74 16.20 -12.69 19.36
CA VAL A 74 15.81 -12.51 20.76
C VAL A 74 14.37 -12.02 20.82
N GLN A 75 13.45 -12.96 21.07
CA GLN A 75 12.01 -12.69 21.19
C GLN A 75 11.54 -12.59 22.65
N GLN A 76 12.31 -13.17 23.57
CA GLN A 76 11.91 -13.36 24.96
C GLN A 76 13.08 -13.06 25.89
N GLU A 77 12.76 -12.60 27.10
CA GLU A 77 13.73 -12.29 28.16
C GLU A 77 14.65 -13.46 28.48
N VAL A 78 14.12 -14.68 28.51
CA VAL A 78 14.90 -15.90 28.77
C VAL A 78 16.06 -16.05 27.78
N THR A 79 15.85 -15.66 26.52
CA THR A 79 16.88 -15.72 25.48
C THR A 79 17.95 -14.66 25.71
N ALA A 80 17.54 -13.43 26.05
CA ALA A 80 18.45 -12.33 26.35
C ALA A 80 19.41 -12.69 27.49
N ARG A 81 18.90 -13.27 28.58
CA ARG A 81 19.72 -13.72 29.72
C ARG A 81 20.59 -14.91 29.37
N ALA A 82 20.07 -15.87 28.60
CA ALA A 82 20.81 -17.05 28.19
C ALA A 82 22.03 -16.76 27.31
N ILE A 83 22.04 -15.65 26.55
CA ILE A 83 23.20 -15.21 25.75
C ILE A 83 24.41 -14.95 26.64
N VAL A 84 24.22 -14.32 27.81
CA VAL A 84 25.32 -14.03 28.76
C VAL A 84 26.03 -15.32 29.19
N HIS A 85 25.26 -16.40 29.38
CA HIS A 85 25.74 -17.70 29.83
C HIS A 85 26.04 -18.69 28.70
N GLU A 86 25.95 -18.27 27.44
CA GLU A 86 26.19 -19.11 26.24
C GLU A 86 25.29 -20.35 26.16
N ASN A 87 24.12 -20.30 26.79
CA ASN A 87 23.18 -21.41 26.90
C ASN A 87 21.88 -21.12 26.14
N VAL A 88 22.02 -20.72 24.87
CA VAL A 88 20.89 -20.33 24.02
C VAL A 88 20.37 -21.52 23.24
N SER A 89 19.04 -21.70 23.20
CA SER A 89 18.40 -22.73 22.36
C SER A 89 18.80 -22.59 20.89
N LYS A 90 19.03 -23.72 20.21
CA LYS A 90 19.39 -23.76 18.78
C LYS A 90 18.38 -23.06 17.86
N GLU A 91 17.12 -22.98 18.28
CA GLU A 91 16.05 -22.29 17.54
C GLU A 91 16.22 -20.77 17.52
N ASN A 92 16.93 -20.21 18.51
CA ASN A 92 17.20 -18.78 18.59
C ASN A 92 18.52 -18.41 17.91
N ILE A 93 19.25 -19.37 17.33
CA ILE A 93 20.50 -19.14 16.60
C ILE A 93 20.18 -18.91 15.11
N ILE A 94 20.39 -17.69 14.65
CA ILE A 94 20.22 -17.31 13.23
C ILE A 94 21.33 -17.99 12.40
N TYR A 95 22.57 -17.81 12.84
CA TYR A 95 23.72 -18.61 12.41
C TYR A 95 24.91 -18.45 13.38
N SER A 96 25.78 -19.46 13.42
CA SER A 96 27.10 -19.41 14.06
C SER A 96 28.16 -20.01 13.12
N MET A 97 29.43 -19.77 13.45
CA MET A 97 30.57 -20.39 12.78
C MET A 97 31.26 -21.32 13.78
N GLU A 98 31.25 -22.63 13.53
CA GLU A 98 31.97 -23.62 14.34
C GLU A 98 32.91 -24.41 13.43
N GLN A 99 34.21 -24.41 13.74
CA GLN A 99 35.26 -25.13 12.97
C GLN A 99 35.28 -24.83 11.46
N GLY A 100 34.88 -23.61 11.05
CA GLY A 100 34.80 -23.22 9.64
C GLY A 100 33.50 -23.63 8.94
N GLU A 101 32.63 -24.39 9.60
CA GLU A 101 31.29 -24.69 9.13
C GLU A 101 30.26 -23.71 9.69
N ARG A 102 29.30 -23.36 8.83
CA ARG A 102 28.21 -22.46 9.21
C ARG A 102 27.06 -23.27 9.77
N LEU A 103 26.86 -23.20 11.09
CA LEU A 103 25.70 -23.77 11.77
C LEU A 103 24.52 -22.80 11.76
N ARG A 104 23.32 -23.35 11.67
CA ARG A 104 22.12 -22.60 11.28
C ARG A 104 20.89 -23.15 12.02
N GLY A 105 20.12 -22.28 12.67
CA GLY A 105 18.85 -22.66 13.29
C GLY A 105 17.78 -23.03 12.24
N GLN A 106 16.86 -23.90 12.63
CA GLN A 106 15.80 -24.43 11.74
C GLN A 106 14.68 -23.41 11.47
N SER A 107 14.44 -22.48 12.39
CA SER A 107 13.32 -21.52 12.43
C SER A 107 13.60 -20.16 11.78
N ARG A 108 14.76 -20.00 11.10
CA ARG A 108 15.20 -18.69 10.60
C ARG A 108 14.63 -18.33 9.24
N ILE A 109 14.71 -17.04 8.92
CA ILE A 109 14.20 -16.53 7.65
C ILE A 109 15.29 -16.57 6.56
N LYS A 110 14.98 -17.24 5.44
CA LYS A 110 15.86 -17.33 4.27
C LYS A 110 16.20 -15.91 3.77
N GLY A 111 17.48 -15.63 3.58
CA GLY A 111 17.92 -14.37 2.96
C GLY A 111 17.64 -14.37 1.46
N ILE A 112 17.44 -13.19 0.88
CA ILE A 112 17.24 -12.99 -0.56
C ILE A 112 18.57 -13.28 -1.28
N GLU A 113 18.50 -13.87 -2.48
CA GLU A 113 19.70 -14.03 -3.31
C GLU A 113 20.24 -12.67 -3.74
N LYS A 114 21.57 -12.50 -3.72
CA LYS A 114 22.18 -11.29 -4.26
C LYS A 114 21.89 -11.22 -5.76
N TYR A 115 21.31 -10.09 -6.19
CA TYR A 115 21.01 -9.79 -7.59
C TYR A 115 22.21 -10.13 -8.51
N ARG A 116 21.95 -10.92 -9.55
CA ARG A 116 22.91 -11.26 -10.61
C ARG A 116 22.30 -10.88 -11.96
N LYS A 117 22.97 -9.97 -12.66
CA LYS A 117 22.62 -9.52 -14.00
C LYS A 117 22.50 -10.71 -14.97
N ARG A 118 21.31 -10.91 -15.56
CA ARG A 118 21.07 -11.94 -16.58
C ARG A 118 21.36 -11.40 -17.99
N LYS A 119 21.66 -12.29 -18.93
CA LYS A 119 22.16 -11.97 -20.28
C LYS A 119 21.19 -12.30 -21.43
N GLU A 120 20.00 -12.83 -21.16
CA GLU A 120 19.09 -13.32 -22.21
C GLU A 120 17.62 -12.90 -22.01
N LYS A 121 16.94 -12.76 -23.15
CA LYS A 121 15.54 -12.40 -23.45
C LYS A 121 14.84 -11.47 -22.45
N LYS A 122 14.67 -10.20 -22.88
CA LYS A 122 13.89 -9.19 -22.18
C LYS A 122 12.45 -9.64 -21.91
N LEU A 123 12.13 -9.94 -20.66
CA LEU A 123 10.77 -10.21 -20.21
C LEU A 123 10.14 -8.93 -19.67
N LYS A 124 8.89 -8.69 -20.04
CA LYS A 124 8.11 -7.55 -19.56
C LYS A 124 7.09 -8.02 -18.55
N ALA A 125 6.91 -7.26 -17.49
CA ALA A 125 5.86 -7.48 -16.50
C ALA A 125 4.95 -6.26 -16.41
N VAL A 126 3.68 -6.50 -16.10
CA VAL A 126 2.75 -5.51 -15.60
C VAL A 126 2.48 -5.80 -14.13
N LEU A 127 2.68 -4.79 -13.29
CA LEU A 127 2.38 -4.82 -11.87
C LEU A 127 1.19 -3.90 -11.61
N PHE A 128 0.01 -4.47 -11.39
CA PHE A 128 -1.19 -3.72 -11.03
C PHE A 128 -1.16 -3.37 -9.54
N VAL A 129 -1.35 -2.09 -9.21
CA VAL A 129 -1.27 -1.60 -7.82
C VAL A 129 -2.64 -1.12 -7.37
N GLY A 130 -3.32 -1.92 -6.55
CA GLY A 130 -4.51 -1.47 -5.84
C GLY A 130 -4.13 -0.57 -4.65
N HIS A 131 -5.06 0.25 -4.16
CA HIS A 131 -4.82 0.98 -2.90
C HIS A 131 -4.79 0.02 -1.70
N GLY A 132 -5.63 -1.02 -1.73
CA GLY A 132 -5.82 -2.00 -0.66
C GLY A 132 -6.84 -1.56 0.39
N SER A 133 -7.43 -2.56 1.05
CA SER A 133 -8.54 -2.41 1.99
C SER A 133 -8.30 -3.29 3.21
N ARG A 134 -8.74 -2.83 4.39
CA ARG A 134 -8.81 -3.67 5.60
C ARG A 134 -9.89 -4.75 5.49
N LEU A 135 -10.88 -4.56 4.62
CA LEU A 135 -11.88 -5.57 4.30
C LEU A 135 -11.36 -6.42 3.14
N GLU A 136 -11.06 -7.69 3.43
CA GLU A 136 -10.43 -8.60 2.44
C GLU A 136 -11.29 -8.83 1.19
N ALA A 137 -12.62 -8.77 1.32
CA ALA A 137 -13.52 -8.87 0.17
C ALA A 137 -13.19 -7.83 -0.92
N GLY A 138 -12.81 -6.60 -0.54
CA GLY A 138 -12.41 -5.57 -1.50
C GLY A 138 -11.07 -5.87 -2.18
N ASN A 139 -10.11 -6.48 -1.47
CA ASN A 139 -8.83 -6.90 -2.05
C ASN A 139 -9.03 -8.05 -3.04
N GLU A 140 -9.93 -8.98 -2.70
CA GLU A 140 -10.28 -10.09 -3.57
C GLU A 140 -10.99 -9.63 -4.84
N GLU A 141 -11.85 -8.61 -4.78
CA GLU A 141 -12.43 -8.03 -6.00
C GLU A 141 -11.37 -7.46 -6.95
N VAL A 142 -10.31 -6.83 -6.43
CA VAL A 142 -9.19 -6.34 -7.25
C VAL A 142 -8.49 -7.51 -7.95
N ARG A 143 -8.16 -8.58 -7.21
CA ARG A 143 -7.49 -9.76 -7.80
C ARG A 143 -8.35 -10.42 -8.86
N GLN A 144 -9.63 -10.64 -8.57
CA GLN A 144 -10.58 -11.21 -9.53
C GLN A 144 -10.80 -10.30 -10.74
N PHE A 145 -10.78 -8.99 -10.56
CA PHE A 145 -10.91 -8.03 -11.64
C PHE A 145 -9.72 -8.14 -12.62
N ILE A 146 -8.49 -8.25 -12.11
CA ILE A 146 -7.29 -8.46 -12.93
C ILE A 146 -7.31 -9.84 -13.60
N GLU A 147 -7.70 -10.90 -12.91
CA GLU A 147 -7.83 -12.24 -13.53
C GLU A 147 -8.87 -12.26 -14.66
N ARG A 148 -9.97 -11.52 -14.53
CA ARG A 148 -10.96 -11.36 -15.61
C ARG A 148 -10.43 -10.56 -16.80
N MET A 149 -9.48 -9.66 -16.57
CA MET A 149 -8.85 -8.84 -17.61
C MET A 149 -7.70 -9.56 -18.31
N ARG A 150 -7.16 -10.61 -17.69
CA ARG A 150 -6.03 -11.41 -18.18
C ARG A 150 -6.17 -11.91 -19.62
N PRO A 151 -7.35 -12.36 -20.11
CA PRO A 151 -7.51 -12.77 -21.51
C PRO A 151 -7.27 -11.65 -22.53
N ASP A 152 -7.42 -10.39 -22.13
CA ASP A 152 -7.24 -9.21 -23.00
C ASP A 152 -5.85 -8.59 -22.88
N ILE A 153 -4.99 -9.15 -22.02
CA ILE A 153 -3.58 -8.75 -21.85
C ILE A 153 -2.71 -9.67 -22.69
N ASP A 154 -1.66 -9.12 -23.31
CA ASP A 154 -0.68 -9.90 -24.07
C ASP A 154 -0.14 -11.06 -23.20
N PRO A 155 -0.32 -12.33 -23.61
CA PRO A 155 0.12 -13.49 -22.84
C PRO A 155 1.64 -13.59 -22.66
N ALA A 156 2.42 -12.78 -23.38
CA ALA A 156 3.86 -12.65 -23.17
C ALA A 156 4.23 -11.79 -21.95
N LEU A 157 3.29 -11.00 -21.40
CA LEU A 157 3.50 -10.20 -20.20
C LEU A 157 3.32 -11.04 -18.94
N LEU A 158 4.27 -10.93 -18.01
CA LEU A 158 4.06 -11.38 -16.64
C LEU A 158 3.05 -10.44 -15.98
N VAL A 159 2.01 -10.97 -15.32
CA VAL A 159 0.96 -10.17 -14.69
C VAL A 159 0.99 -10.43 -13.19
N GLU A 160 1.24 -9.39 -12.41
CA GLU A 160 1.21 -9.43 -10.96
C GLU A 160 0.28 -8.36 -10.40
N THR A 161 -0.22 -8.58 -9.19
CA THR A 161 -1.08 -7.63 -8.46
C THR A 161 -0.56 -7.43 -7.05
N CYS A 162 -0.42 -6.18 -6.64
CA CYS A 162 -0.03 -5.80 -5.30
C CYS A 162 -0.87 -4.64 -4.78
N PHE A 163 -0.63 -4.26 -3.53
CA PHE A 163 -1.37 -3.21 -2.85
C PHE A 163 -0.43 -2.19 -2.23
N LEU A 164 -0.85 -0.94 -2.29
CA LEU A 164 -0.13 0.16 -1.66
C LEU A 164 -0.15 0.03 -0.13
N GLU A 165 -1.33 -0.26 0.45
CA GLU A 165 -1.53 -0.35 1.90
C GLU A 165 -2.53 -1.46 2.27
N PHE A 166 -2.57 -1.83 3.55
CA PHE A 166 -3.59 -2.71 4.18
C PHE A 166 -3.70 -4.16 3.68
N ALA A 167 -3.04 -4.52 2.59
CA ALA A 167 -3.10 -5.82 1.98
C ALA A 167 -1.73 -6.26 1.46
N SER A 168 -1.58 -7.57 1.27
CA SER A 168 -0.39 -8.18 0.69
C SER A 168 -0.72 -8.88 -0.63
N PRO A 169 0.24 -9.01 -1.56
CA PRO A 169 1.62 -8.48 -1.49
C PRO A 169 1.69 -6.95 -1.55
N ASN A 170 2.68 -6.34 -0.90
CA ASN A 170 2.93 -4.89 -1.03
C ASN A 170 3.70 -4.57 -2.33
N ILE A 171 4.00 -3.29 -2.59
CA ILE A 171 4.66 -2.89 -3.85
C ILE A 171 6.05 -3.52 -3.98
N ASP A 172 6.89 -3.47 -2.94
CA ASP A 172 8.20 -4.12 -2.90
C ASP A 172 8.12 -5.63 -3.18
N ASP A 173 7.22 -6.34 -2.49
CA ASP A 173 6.96 -7.77 -2.70
C ASP A 173 6.54 -8.04 -4.17
N GLY A 174 5.65 -7.22 -4.73
CA GLY A 174 5.17 -7.34 -6.11
C GLY A 174 6.27 -7.12 -7.15
N ILE A 175 7.12 -6.11 -6.94
CA ILE A 175 8.31 -5.86 -7.78
C ILE A 175 9.27 -7.03 -7.68
N GLN A 176 9.55 -7.53 -6.48
CA GLN A 176 10.44 -8.66 -6.27
C GLN A 176 9.90 -9.92 -6.97
N LEU A 177 8.60 -10.21 -6.89
CA LEU A 177 7.96 -11.31 -7.59
C LEU A 177 8.14 -11.22 -9.12
N CYS A 178 7.99 -10.03 -9.69
CA CYS A 178 8.22 -9.81 -11.12
C CYS A 178 9.68 -10.13 -11.50
N ILE A 179 10.65 -9.66 -10.69
CA ILE A 179 12.09 -9.87 -10.93
C ILE A 179 12.47 -11.34 -10.76
N GLU A 180 11.93 -12.02 -9.76
CA GLU A 180 12.17 -13.46 -9.52
C GLU A 180 11.69 -14.31 -10.70
N GLN A 181 10.56 -13.91 -11.32
CA GLN A 181 10.04 -14.50 -12.55
C GLN A 181 10.83 -14.12 -13.82
N GLY A 182 11.80 -13.22 -13.68
CA GLY A 182 12.76 -12.87 -14.73
C GLY A 182 12.41 -11.61 -15.52
N ALA A 183 11.51 -10.76 -15.03
CA ALA A 183 11.22 -9.48 -15.68
C ALA A 183 12.47 -8.57 -15.73
N ASP A 184 12.70 -7.95 -16.89
CA ASP A 184 13.72 -6.92 -17.11
C ASP A 184 13.09 -5.51 -17.27
N GLU A 185 11.79 -5.46 -17.59
CA GLU A 185 10.99 -4.25 -17.68
C GLU A 185 9.68 -4.44 -16.90
N ILE A 186 9.36 -3.52 -15.99
CA ILE A 186 8.16 -3.57 -15.12
C ILE A 186 7.33 -2.31 -15.36
N HIS A 187 6.10 -2.50 -15.83
CA HIS A 187 5.10 -1.46 -16.03
C HIS A 187 4.15 -1.44 -14.83
N VAL A 188 4.28 -0.43 -13.98
CA VAL A 188 3.49 -0.29 -12.75
C VAL A 188 2.21 0.47 -13.07
N ILE A 189 1.04 -0.18 -12.95
CA ILE A 189 -0.26 0.39 -13.34
C ILE A 189 -1.14 0.59 -12.10
N PRO A 190 -1.39 1.84 -11.67
CA PRO A 190 -2.20 2.11 -10.49
C PRO A 190 -3.70 1.91 -10.79
N ILE A 191 -4.36 1.07 -9.99
CA ILE A 191 -5.82 0.92 -9.99
C ILE A 191 -6.41 1.95 -9.01
N ILE A 192 -6.29 3.23 -9.36
CA ILE A 192 -6.67 4.38 -8.54
C ILE A 192 -7.49 5.35 -9.38
N LEU A 193 -8.67 5.77 -8.87
CA LEU A 193 -9.60 6.65 -9.58
C LEU A 193 -9.02 8.04 -9.82
N LEU A 194 -8.63 8.72 -8.75
CA LEU A 194 -8.26 10.13 -8.78
C LEU A 194 -6.80 10.30 -8.44
N HIS A 195 -6.21 11.32 -9.03
CA HIS A 195 -4.80 11.62 -8.92
C HIS A 195 -4.48 12.27 -7.56
N ALA A 196 -4.28 11.46 -6.53
CA ALA A 196 -4.11 11.91 -5.14
C ALA A 196 -2.66 11.73 -4.63
N GLY A 197 -2.32 12.37 -3.50
CA GLY A 197 -0.97 12.31 -2.91
C GLY A 197 -0.34 10.92 -2.83
N HIS A 198 -1.12 9.88 -2.52
CA HIS A 198 -0.65 8.49 -2.48
C HIS A 198 -0.13 7.98 -3.84
N SER A 199 -0.79 8.31 -4.95
CA SER A 199 -0.33 7.95 -6.30
C SER A 199 0.80 8.84 -6.81
N LYS A 200 0.96 10.06 -6.26
CA LYS A 200 2.01 11.01 -6.64
C LYS A 200 3.32 10.83 -5.88
N LEU A 201 3.25 10.26 -4.67
CA LEU A 201 4.39 10.17 -3.77
C LEU A 201 4.73 8.72 -3.43
N HIS A 202 3.78 7.93 -2.93
CA HIS A 202 4.12 6.63 -2.33
C HIS A 202 4.49 5.59 -3.39
N ILE A 203 3.68 5.45 -4.46
CA ILE A 203 4.01 4.53 -5.56
C ILE A 203 5.32 4.96 -6.25
N PRO A 204 5.52 6.26 -6.61
CA PRO A 204 6.80 6.74 -7.10
C PRO A 204 7.99 6.46 -6.17
N ALA A 205 7.84 6.61 -4.86
CA ALA A 205 8.89 6.35 -3.89
C ALA A 205 9.37 4.89 -3.93
N GLU A 206 8.42 3.94 -3.87
CA GLU A 206 8.71 2.50 -3.95
C GLU A 206 9.40 2.13 -5.29
N ILE A 207 8.99 2.76 -6.40
CA ILE A 207 9.63 2.57 -7.70
C ILE A 207 11.07 3.12 -7.70
N GLU A 208 11.32 4.30 -7.14
CA GLU A 208 12.67 4.88 -7.10
C GLU A 208 13.59 4.11 -6.14
N GLU A 209 13.07 3.61 -5.02
CA GLU A 209 13.81 2.71 -4.14
C GLU A 209 14.19 1.42 -4.89
N ALA A 210 13.22 0.78 -5.57
CA ALA A 210 13.47 -0.41 -6.36
C ALA A 210 14.50 -0.17 -7.49
N LYS A 211 14.49 1.00 -8.14
CA LYS A 211 15.53 1.38 -9.13
C LYS A 211 16.93 1.43 -8.50
N GLY A 212 17.05 1.90 -7.27
CA GLY A 212 18.31 1.90 -6.53
C GLY A 212 18.81 0.49 -6.22
N GLN A 213 17.88 -0.43 -5.89
CA GLN A 213 18.19 -1.83 -5.60
C GLN A 213 18.46 -2.66 -6.86
N PHE A 214 17.76 -2.38 -7.97
CA PHE A 214 17.76 -3.15 -9.21
C PHE A 214 18.05 -2.26 -10.44
N PRO A 215 19.29 -1.77 -10.61
CA PRO A 215 19.61 -0.72 -11.60
C PRO A 215 19.53 -1.16 -13.07
N ASP A 216 19.47 -2.47 -13.36
CA ASP A 216 19.29 -2.97 -14.73
C ASP A 216 17.80 -3.13 -15.11
N ILE A 217 16.88 -3.04 -14.13
CA ILE A 217 15.44 -3.18 -14.38
C ILE A 217 14.86 -1.85 -14.83
N ARG A 218 14.11 -1.87 -15.94
CA ARG A 218 13.44 -0.68 -16.45
C ARG A 218 12.06 -0.57 -15.83
N PHE A 219 11.74 0.55 -15.20
CA PHE A 219 10.41 0.81 -14.66
C PHE A 219 9.71 1.90 -15.46
N THR A 220 8.44 1.66 -15.79
CA THR A 220 7.52 2.69 -16.30
C THR A 220 6.33 2.80 -15.37
N TYR A 221 5.92 4.02 -15.05
CA TYR A 221 4.72 4.27 -14.25
C TYR A 221 3.55 4.68 -15.14
N GLY A 222 2.45 3.93 -15.03
CA GLY A 222 1.18 4.19 -15.68
C GLY A 222 0.44 5.37 -15.03
N GLN A 223 -0.27 6.15 -15.84
CA GLN A 223 -1.19 7.15 -15.33
C GLN A 223 -2.32 6.48 -14.51
N THR A 224 -2.84 7.17 -13.50
CA THR A 224 -4.09 6.79 -12.84
C THR A 224 -5.28 6.81 -13.81
N ILE A 225 -6.44 6.29 -13.39
CA ILE A 225 -7.65 6.30 -14.21
C ILE A 225 -7.99 7.75 -14.62
N GLY A 226 -8.01 8.65 -13.64
CA GLY A 226 -8.22 10.09 -13.84
C GLY A 226 -9.59 10.40 -14.44
N ILE A 227 -9.67 11.50 -15.17
CA ILE A 227 -10.88 11.89 -15.92
C ILE A 227 -10.89 11.14 -17.25
N HIS A 228 -11.90 10.28 -17.45
CA HIS A 228 -11.98 9.45 -18.63
C HIS A 228 -13.43 9.30 -19.13
N ASN A 229 -13.65 9.29 -20.45
CA ASN A 229 -15.01 9.25 -21.01
C ASN A 229 -15.80 7.98 -20.60
N GLU A 230 -15.11 6.85 -20.49
CA GLU A 230 -15.72 5.58 -20.08
C GLU A 230 -16.24 5.59 -18.63
N ILE A 231 -15.72 6.47 -17.76
CA ILE A 231 -16.23 6.64 -16.38
C ILE A 231 -17.68 7.08 -16.38
N PHE A 232 -18.05 8.03 -17.26
CA PHE A 232 -19.43 8.49 -17.35
C PHE A 232 -20.37 7.37 -17.82
N GLN A 233 -19.88 6.45 -18.64
CA GLN A 233 -20.66 5.28 -19.07
C GLN A 233 -20.87 4.29 -17.93
N ILE A 234 -19.84 4.07 -17.09
CA ILE A 234 -19.97 3.27 -15.86
C ILE A 234 -21.03 3.90 -14.95
N LEU A 235 -20.89 5.19 -14.63
CA LEU A 235 -21.79 5.91 -13.73
C LEU A 235 -23.25 5.89 -14.21
N LYS A 236 -23.49 6.14 -15.50
CA LYS A 236 -24.83 6.05 -16.08
C LYS A 236 -25.40 4.63 -16.02
N SER A 237 -24.58 3.61 -16.26
CA SER A 237 -25.00 2.21 -16.14
C SER A 237 -25.39 1.87 -14.70
N ARG A 238 -24.64 2.38 -13.71
CA ARG A 238 -24.98 2.19 -12.27
C ARG A 238 -26.28 2.87 -11.86
N LEU A 239 -26.60 4.03 -12.46
CA LEU A 239 -27.89 4.66 -12.29
C LEU A 239 -29.02 3.83 -12.96
N GLN A 240 -28.80 3.32 -14.17
CA GLN A 240 -29.77 2.49 -14.88
C GLN A 240 -30.11 1.20 -14.12
N GLU A 241 -29.12 0.59 -13.46
CA GLU A 241 -29.32 -0.61 -12.63
C GLU A 241 -30.28 -0.40 -11.45
N VAL A 242 -30.42 0.84 -10.96
CA VAL A 242 -31.41 1.21 -9.93
C VAL A 242 -32.71 1.78 -10.53
N GLY A 243 -32.93 1.55 -11.83
CA GLY A 243 -34.16 1.95 -12.52
C GLY A 243 -34.20 3.41 -12.98
N PHE A 244 -33.07 4.14 -12.94
CA PHE A 244 -33.00 5.52 -13.40
C PHE A 244 -32.73 5.61 -14.91
N ASP A 245 -33.66 6.23 -15.66
CA ASP A 245 -33.46 6.52 -17.09
C ASP A 245 -32.67 7.82 -17.29
N CYS A 246 -31.39 7.72 -17.66
CA CYS A 246 -30.53 8.88 -17.90
C CYS A 246 -30.97 9.80 -19.07
N THR A 247 -31.91 9.38 -19.91
CA THR A 247 -32.40 10.17 -21.06
C THR A 247 -33.70 10.93 -20.74
N ALA A 248 -34.42 10.53 -19.70
CA ALA A 248 -35.66 11.16 -19.27
C ALA A 248 -35.40 12.32 -18.32
N LYS A 249 -36.37 13.25 -18.24
CA LYS A 249 -36.38 14.31 -17.23
C LYS A 249 -36.98 13.77 -15.94
N HIS A 250 -36.29 13.95 -14.81
CA HIS A 250 -36.76 13.52 -13.49
C HIS A 250 -36.96 14.73 -12.58
N GLU A 251 -38.16 15.33 -12.61
CA GLU A 251 -38.44 16.62 -11.95
C GLU A 251 -38.38 16.62 -10.43
N ASP A 252 -38.47 15.43 -9.81
CA ASP A 252 -38.49 15.28 -8.35
C ASP A 252 -37.27 14.49 -7.80
N THR A 253 -36.29 14.16 -8.65
CA THR A 253 -35.14 13.31 -8.28
C THR A 253 -33.86 14.14 -8.12
N ALA A 254 -33.11 13.85 -7.05
CA ALA A 254 -31.75 14.33 -6.86
C ALA A 254 -30.74 13.19 -7.06
N ILE A 255 -29.58 13.52 -7.63
CA ILE A 255 -28.40 12.65 -7.59
C ILE A 255 -27.42 13.22 -6.57
N LEU A 256 -27.06 12.40 -5.58
CA LEU A 256 -25.97 12.71 -4.65
C LEU A 256 -24.74 11.91 -5.06
N PHE A 257 -23.78 12.56 -5.72
CA PHE A 257 -22.56 11.94 -6.21
C PHE A 257 -21.48 11.94 -5.12
N ILE A 258 -21.01 10.75 -4.73
CA ILE A 258 -20.25 10.57 -3.49
C ILE A 258 -18.85 10.02 -3.74
N ALA A 259 -17.83 10.76 -3.32
CA ALA A 259 -16.45 10.27 -3.30
C ALA A 259 -15.93 10.00 -1.88
N ARG A 260 -14.71 9.46 -1.78
CA ARG A 260 -14.05 9.24 -0.48
C ARG A 260 -13.68 10.57 0.19
N GLY A 261 -13.24 11.53 -0.62
CA GLY A 261 -12.60 12.77 -0.20
C GLY A 261 -11.08 12.64 -0.08
N SER A 262 -10.39 13.77 -0.22
CA SER A 262 -8.93 13.89 -0.23
C SER A 262 -8.48 15.26 0.31
N SER A 263 -7.32 15.30 0.96
CA SER A 263 -6.63 16.55 1.28
C SER A 263 -5.93 17.14 0.06
N ASP A 264 -5.60 16.30 -0.92
CA ASP A 264 -4.98 16.68 -2.19
C ASP A 264 -5.91 17.58 -3.02
N PHE A 265 -5.38 18.70 -3.49
CA PHE A 265 -6.14 19.69 -4.25
C PHE A 265 -6.59 19.15 -5.61
N ASP A 266 -5.69 18.54 -6.37
CA ASP A 266 -5.94 18.04 -7.72
C ASP A 266 -6.98 16.91 -7.68
N ALA A 267 -6.92 16.02 -6.69
CA ALA A 267 -7.93 14.98 -6.52
C ALA A 267 -9.34 15.56 -6.30
N LYS A 268 -9.46 16.71 -5.61
CA LYS A 268 -10.75 17.39 -5.44
C LYS A 268 -11.18 18.09 -6.72
N GLU A 269 -10.26 18.74 -7.42
CA GLU A 269 -10.52 19.39 -8.71
C GLU A 269 -11.04 18.38 -9.73
N ASP A 270 -10.34 17.25 -9.89
CA ASP A 270 -10.75 16.17 -10.79
C ASP A 270 -12.16 15.66 -10.46
N PHE A 271 -12.46 15.45 -9.17
CA PHE A 271 -13.77 14.98 -8.75
C PHE A 271 -14.88 15.98 -9.10
N TYR A 272 -14.68 17.27 -8.82
CA TYR A 272 -15.66 18.29 -9.17
C TYR A 272 -15.80 18.48 -10.67
N GLN A 273 -14.73 18.33 -11.44
CA GLN A 273 -14.78 18.33 -12.89
C GLN A 273 -15.62 17.15 -13.41
N ILE A 274 -15.39 15.93 -12.90
CA ILE A 274 -16.21 14.74 -13.23
C ILE A 274 -17.66 14.97 -12.80
N SER A 275 -17.91 15.48 -11.60
CA SER A 275 -19.25 15.81 -11.11
C SER A 275 -19.97 16.74 -12.07
N ARG A 276 -19.30 17.81 -12.51
CA ARG A 276 -19.90 18.80 -13.40
C ARG A 276 -20.17 18.22 -14.79
N LEU A 277 -19.24 17.43 -15.33
CA LEU A 277 -19.41 16.77 -16.63
C LEU A 277 -20.50 15.70 -16.60
N LEU A 278 -20.67 15.00 -15.48
CA LEU A 278 -21.75 14.04 -15.29
C LEU A 278 -23.10 14.75 -15.12
N SER A 279 -23.17 15.85 -14.36
CA SER A 279 -24.41 16.59 -14.15
C SER A 279 -25.00 17.13 -15.45
N GLU A 280 -24.14 17.56 -16.39
CA GLU A 280 -24.59 18.02 -17.72
C GLU A 280 -25.11 16.89 -18.62
N GLN A 281 -24.85 15.64 -18.27
CA GLN A 281 -25.32 14.47 -19.01
C GLN A 281 -26.58 13.84 -18.42
N ILE A 282 -27.09 14.35 -17.29
CA ILE A 282 -28.24 13.78 -16.58
C ILE A 282 -29.27 14.88 -16.33
N ASN A 283 -30.53 14.61 -16.67
CA ASN A 283 -31.60 15.59 -16.59
C ASN A 283 -32.34 15.54 -15.24
N VAL A 284 -31.67 16.02 -14.19
CA VAL A 284 -32.21 16.21 -12.83
C VAL A 284 -32.11 17.68 -12.40
N PRO A 285 -33.07 18.20 -11.62
CA PRO A 285 -33.00 19.55 -11.07
C PRO A 285 -31.93 19.71 -9.98
N ILE A 286 -31.56 18.62 -9.30
CA ILE A 286 -30.66 18.63 -8.16
C ILE A 286 -29.55 17.60 -8.40
N PHE A 287 -28.31 18.08 -8.52
CA PHE A 287 -27.11 17.25 -8.60
C PHE A 287 -26.10 17.79 -7.60
N GLU A 288 -25.88 17.06 -6.51
CA GLU A 288 -24.99 17.46 -5.42
C GLU A 288 -23.78 16.55 -5.35
N SER A 289 -22.65 17.10 -4.91
CA SER A 289 -21.42 16.38 -4.64
C SER A 289 -21.21 16.25 -3.14
N ALA A 290 -20.76 15.10 -2.65
CA ALA A 290 -20.44 14.90 -1.25
C ALA A 290 -19.30 13.91 -1.03
N PHE A 291 -18.78 13.89 0.20
CA PHE A 291 -17.64 13.06 0.57
C PHE A 291 -17.89 12.23 1.83
N MET A 292 -17.35 11.01 1.85
CA MET A 292 -17.40 10.11 3.01
C MET A 292 -16.49 10.57 4.17
N GLY A 293 -15.49 11.41 3.89
CA GLY A 293 -14.60 12.02 4.89
C GLY A 293 -13.53 12.92 4.26
N VAL A 294 -12.66 13.50 5.09
CA VAL A 294 -11.53 14.38 4.71
C VAL A 294 -11.92 15.72 4.07
N THR A 295 -12.89 15.71 3.16
CA THR A 295 -13.37 16.86 2.39
C THR A 295 -14.83 17.13 2.75
N THR A 296 -15.26 18.39 2.57
CA THR A 296 -16.66 18.82 2.71
C THR A 296 -17.22 19.25 1.35
N PRO A 297 -18.54 19.14 1.13
CA PRO A 297 -19.58 18.76 2.09
C PRO A 297 -19.61 17.25 2.41
N THR A 298 -20.07 16.89 3.61
CA THR A 298 -20.26 15.49 4.01
C THR A 298 -21.49 14.90 3.31
N VAL A 299 -21.58 13.57 3.26
CA VAL A 299 -22.79 12.88 2.74
C VAL A 299 -24.05 13.33 3.49
N GLU A 300 -23.98 13.53 4.80
CA GLU A 300 -25.11 14.04 5.59
C GLU A 300 -25.54 15.44 5.14
N GLN A 301 -24.59 16.36 4.98
CA GLN A 301 -24.87 17.72 4.47
C GLN A 301 -25.44 17.68 3.04
N GLY A 302 -24.97 16.76 2.21
CA GLY A 302 -25.48 16.56 0.86
C GLY A 302 -26.92 16.05 0.84
N ILE A 303 -27.26 15.08 1.68
CA ILE A 303 -28.64 14.59 1.84
C ILE A 303 -29.55 15.71 2.34
N GLU A 304 -29.15 16.41 3.41
CA GLU A 304 -29.91 17.53 3.97
C GLU A 304 -30.23 18.59 2.91
N ARG A 305 -29.21 18.98 2.13
CA ARG A 305 -29.38 19.93 1.03
C ARG A 305 -30.31 19.43 -0.07
N CYS A 306 -30.22 18.16 -0.47
CA CYS A 306 -31.15 17.57 -1.45
C CYS A 306 -32.60 17.63 -0.95
N VAL A 307 -32.84 17.35 0.33
CA VAL A 307 -34.16 17.43 0.96
C VAL A 307 -34.67 18.86 1.01
N GLU A 308 -33.83 19.82 1.44
CA GLU A 308 -34.18 21.25 1.50
C GLU A 308 -34.52 21.84 0.13
N LEU A 309 -33.87 21.35 -0.93
CA LEU A 309 -34.16 21.72 -2.32
C LEU A 309 -35.43 21.05 -2.88
N GLY A 310 -36.09 20.19 -2.11
CA GLY A 310 -37.40 19.60 -2.43
C GLY A 310 -37.35 18.27 -3.19
N ALA A 311 -36.23 17.54 -3.15
CA ALA A 311 -36.15 16.21 -3.75
C ALA A 311 -37.14 15.23 -3.07
N LYS A 312 -37.93 14.50 -3.87
CA LYS A 312 -38.77 13.39 -3.38
C LYS A 312 -38.09 12.03 -3.53
N LYS A 313 -37.06 11.96 -4.38
CA LYS A 313 -36.19 10.80 -4.53
C LYS A 313 -34.73 11.24 -4.54
N ILE A 314 -33.85 10.53 -3.85
CA ILE A 314 -32.40 10.76 -3.85
C ILE A 314 -31.70 9.45 -4.21
N ILE A 315 -30.88 9.48 -5.26
CA ILE A 315 -29.99 8.36 -5.59
C ILE A 315 -28.57 8.71 -5.14
N MET A 316 -28.08 7.95 -4.17
CA MET A 316 -26.69 8.00 -3.72
C MET A 316 -25.82 7.25 -4.73
N LEU A 317 -24.98 7.98 -5.48
CA LEU A 317 -24.15 7.45 -6.54
C LEU A 317 -22.68 7.37 -6.08
N PRO A 318 -22.18 6.19 -5.69
CA PRO A 318 -20.80 6.03 -5.20
C PRO A 318 -19.78 6.09 -6.34
N TYR A 319 -18.78 6.95 -6.19
CA TYR A 319 -17.57 7.02 -7.02
C TYR A 319 -16.45 6.15 -6.42
N PHE A 320 -16.66 4.83 -6.42
CA PHE A 320 -15.73 3.84 -5.88
C PHE A 320 -15.47 2.71 -6.85
N LEU A 321 -14.25 2.15 -6.80
CA LEU A 321 -13.84 1.04 -7.67
C LEU A 321 -14.46 -0.28 -7.24
N PHE A 322 -14.34 -0.62 -5.96
CA PHE A 322 -14.66 -1.91 -5.40
C PHE A 322 -15.39 -1.75 -4.06
N THR A 323 -15.91 -2.85 -3.54
CA THR A 323 -16.51 -2.89 -2.20
C THR A 323 -15.48 -2.57 -1.10
N GLY A 324 -15.98 -2.31 0.11
CA GLY A 324 -15.14 -2.00 1.26
C GLY A 324 -15.92 -1.38 2.41
N ILE A 325 -15.18 -0.98 3.44
CA ILE A 325 -15.72 -0.37 4.67
C ILE A 325 -16.57 0.88 4.35
N LEU A 326 -16.21 1.65 3.31
CA LEU A 326 -16.96 2.85 2.92
C LEU A 326 -18.32 2.52 2.32
N MET A 327 -18.44 1.41 1.57
CA MET A 327 -19.73 0.95 1.06
C MET A 327 -20.62 0.45 2.20
N GLU A 328 -20.08 -0.33 3.14
CA GLU A 328 -20.82 -0.76 4.34
C GLU A 328 -21.28 0.42 5.21
N ARG A 329 -20.46 1.47 5.29
CA ARG A 329 -20.82 2.71 5.98
C ARG A 329 -21.93 3.45 5.24
N MET A 330 -21.83 3.58 3.92
CA MET A 330 -22.86 4.24 3.10
C MET A 330 -24.22 3.53 3.20
N ALA A 331 -24.21 2.18 3.19
CA ALA A 331 -25.42 1.39 3.36
C ALA A 331 -26.13 1.68 4.70
N ARG A 332 -25.38 1.76 5.80
CA ARG A 332 -25.93 2.15 7.11
C ARG A 332 -26.49 3.57 7.09
N MET A 333 -25.76 4.52 6.50
CA MET A 333 -26.21 5.91 6.39
C MET A 333 -27.52 6.02 5.62
N ALA A 334 -27.72 5.26 4.53
CA ALA A 334 -28.98 5.29 3.79
C ALA A 334 -30.17 4.79 4.61
N VAL A 335 -29.98 3.76 5.44
CA VAL A 335 -31.01 3.30 6.39
C VAL A 335 -31.36 4.43 7.37
N ASP A 336 -30.35 5.03 8.00
CA ASP A 336 -30.54 6.13 8.95
C ASP A 336 -31.25 7.35 8.29
N PHE A 337 -30.91 7.68 7.03
CA PHE A 337 -31.56 8.77 6.30
C PHE A 337 -32.98 8.44 5.87
N THR A 338 -33.27 7.19 5.52
CA THR A 338 -34.63 6.73 5.19
C THR A 338 -35.54 6.85 6.40
N GLU A 339 -35.04 6.53 7.60
CA GLU A 339 -35.76 6.73 8.86
C GLU A 339 -35.93 8.22 9.19
N LYS A 340 -34.90 9.05 8.96
CA LYS A 340 -34.92 10.50 9.21
C LYS A 340 -35.85 11.25 8.24
N TYR A 341 -35.96 10.80 6.99
CA TYR A 341 -36.72 11.46 5.91
C TYR A 341 -37.73 10.49 5.24
N PRO A 342 -38.79 10.05 5.94
CA PRO A 342 -39.69 8.98 5.47
C PRO A 342 -40.53 9.34 4.23
N VAL A 343 -40.54 10.61 3.83
CA VAL A 343 -41.26 11.10 2.63
C VAL A 343 -40.36 11.16 1.38
N VAL A 344 -39.07 10.85 1.53
CA VAL A 344 -38.07 10.86 0.46
C VAL A 344 -37.62 9.43 0.20
N ASP A 345 -37.72 8.99 -1.05
CA ASP A 345 -37.22 7.68 -1.49
C ASP A 345 -35.69 7.75 -1.64
N ILE A 346 -34.93 6.91 -0.93
CA ILE A 346 -33.46 6.95 -0.92
C ILE A 346 -32.91 5.61 -1.39
N ASP A 347 -32.25 5.62 -2.54
CA ASP A 347 -31.60 4.45 -3.14
C ASP A 347 -30.07 4.64 -3.19
N ILE A 348 -29.33 3.54 -3.16
CA ILE A 348 -27.89 3.52 -3.43
C ILE A 348 -27.63 2.80 -4.74
N ALA A 349 -26.98 3.48 -5.69
CA ALA A 349 -26.48 2.86 -6.90
C ALA A 349 -25.23 2.01 -6.62
N ASN A 350 -24.94 1.03 -7.48
CA ASN A 350 -23.79 0.16 -7.27
C ASN A 350 -22.46 0.89 -7.58
N TYR A 351 -21.34 0.43 -7.00
CA TYR A 351 -19.99 0.93 -7.30
C TYR A 351 -19.48 0.38 -8.63
N PHE A 352 -18.28 0.76 -9.08
CA PHE A 352 -17.81 0.42 -10.43
C PHE A 352 -17.66 -1.09 -10.64
N GLY A 353 -17.11 -1.80 -9.67
CA GLY A 353 -16.95 -3.25 -9.66
C GLY A 353 -16.32 -3.77 -10.96
N TYR A 354 -16.88 -4.86 -11.48
CA TYR A 354 -16.40 -5.53 -12.69
C TYR A 354 -16.92 -4.92 -14.00
N HIS A 355 -17.19 -3.61 -14.05
CA HIS A 355 -17.75 -3.01 -15.26
C HIS A 355 -16.74 -3.12 -16.43
N PRO A 356 -17.13 -3.62 -17.62
CA PRO A 356 -16.20 -3.83 -18.74
C PRO A 356 -15.46 -2.55 -19.16
N LYS A 357 -16.13 -1.41 -19.04
CA LYS A 357 -15.53 -0.11 -19.34
C LYS A 357 -14.38 0.28 -18.42
N LEU A 358 -14.33 -0.23 -17.19
CA LEU A 358 -13.17 -0.05 -16.32
C LEU A 358 -11.96 -0.84 -16.83
N GLN A 359 -12.19 -2.04 -17.38
CA GLN A 359 -11.13 -2.86 -17.97
C GLN A 359 -10.50 -2.15 -19.16
N ASN A 360 -11.34 -1.57 -20.04
CA ASN A 360 -10.87 -0.77 -21.17
C ASN A 360 -9.93 0.35 -20.73
N ILE A 361 -10.26 1.07 -19.65
CA ILE A 361 -9.40 2.15 -19.13
C ILE A 361 -8.06 1.60 -18.68
N LEU A 362 -8.03 0.52 -17.90
CA LEU A 362 -6.75 -0.03 -17.43
C LEU A 362 -5.90 -0.61 -18.55
N LEU A 363 -6.52 -1.24 -19.56
CA LEU A 363 -5.82 -1.70 -20.76
C LEU A 363 -5.23 -0.52 -21.54
N GLU A 364 -5.96 0.60 -21.65
CA GLU A 364 -5.44 1.83 -22.25
C GLU A 364 -4.23 2.37 -21.46
N ARG A 365 -4.32 2.42 -20.12
CA ARG A 365 -3.21 2.86 -19.26
C ARG A 365 -2.00 1.93 -19.35
N LEU A 366 -2.24 0.62 -19.48
CA LEU A 366 -1.20 -0.37 -19.72
C LEU A 366 -0.50 -0.14 -21.07
N HIS A 367 -1.25 0.02 -22.16
CA HIS A 367 -0.66 0.29 -23.47
C HIS A 367 0.13 1.60 -23.48
N GLN A 368 -0.40 2.67 -22.88
CA GLN A 368 0.33 3.94 -22.72
C GLN A 368 1.64 3.77 -21.95
N ALA A 369 1.68 2.91 -20.92
CA ALA A 369 2.90 2.61 -20.17
C ALA A 369 3.88 1.76 -20.97
N ILE A 370 3.41 0.81 -21.80
CA ILE A 370 4.26 -0.03 -22.65
C ILE A 370 4.89 0.79 -23.78
N ASP A 371 4.10 1.67 -24.41
CA ASP A 371 4.51 2.47 -25.56
C ASP A 371 5.27 3.76 -25.15
N GLY A 372 5.35 4.04 -23.85
CA GLY A 372 6.08 5.18 -23.30
C GLY A 372 5.35 6.53 -23.45
N THR A 373 4.04 6.51 -23.69
CA THR A 373 3.19 7.71 -23.78
C THR A 373 2.45 8.02 -22.49
N SER A 374 2.64 7.22 -21.43
CA SER A 374 2.05 7.42 -20.11
C SER A 374 2.51 8.74 -19.49
N THR A 375 1.56 9.57 -19.07
CA THR A 375 1.83 10.78 -18.30
C THR A 375 2.24 10.49 -16.85
N GLY A 376 2.03 9.26 -16.36
CA GLY A 376 2.49 8.85 -15.02
C GLY A 376 4.00 8.98 -14.83
N MET A 377 4.79 8.96 -15.91
CA MET A 377 6.23 9.24 -15.83
C MET A 377 6.53 10.64 -15.31
N GLN A 378 5.64 11.62 -15.52
CA GLN A 378 5.79 12.96 -14.96
C GLN A 378 5.70 12.95 -13.43
N ASP A 379 4.93 12.03 -12.83
CA ASP A 379 4.83 11.90 -11.39
C ASP A 379 6.13 11.39 -10.77
N LEU A 380 6.80 10.45 -11.43
CA LEU A 380 8.14 10.00 -11.02
C LEU A 380 9.14 11.15 -11.06
N GLU A 381 9.08 12.01 -12.08
CA GLU A 381 9.93 13.20 -12.15
C GLU A 381 9.59 14.24 -11.08
N ASN A 382 8.31 14.48 -10.84
CA ASN A 382 7.84 15.40 -9.81
C ASN A 382 8.24 14.91 -8.42
N PHE A 383 8.14 13.60 -8.16
CA PHE A 383 8.62 12.98 -6.94
C PHE A 383 10.13 13.20 -6.76
N ARG A 384 10.96 12.95 -7.79
CA ARG A 384 12.41 13.19 -7.71
C ARG A 384 12.74 14.65 -7.37
N LYS A 385 12.03 15.61 -7.97
CA LYS A 385 12.18 17.04 -7.66
C LYS A 385 11.79 17.33 -6.21
N TYR A 386 10.65 16.80 -5.77
CA TYR A 386 10.18 16.93 -4.39
C TYR A 386 11.21 16.43 -3.38
N VAL A 387 11.75 15.22 -3.57
CA VAL A 387 12.79 14.63 -2.70
C VAL A 387 14.07 15.46 -2.69
N ALA A 388 14.49 15.99 -3.84
CA ALA A 388 15.67 16.85 -3.93
C ALA A 388 15.52 18.15 -3.14
N GLU A 389 14.30 18.71 -3.06
CA GLU A 389 14.01 19.97 -2.39
C GLU A 389 13.73 19.81 -0.88
N HIS A 390 13.02 18.74 -0.48
CA HIS A 390 12.47 18.60 0.86
C HIS A 390 13.10 17.43 1.65
N GLY A 391 13.88 16.57 0.99
CA GLY A 391 14.16 15.23 1.49
C GLY A 391 12.92 14.33 1.46
N TYR A 392 13.13 13.03 1.64
CA TYR A 392 12.03 12.09 1.83
C TYR A 392 12.47 11.05 2.84
N GLU A 393 11.80 11.02 3.98
CA GLU A 393 11.91 9.91 4.93
C GLU A 393 10.70 9.00 4.71
N HIS A 394 10.95 7.76 4.31
CA HIS A 394 9.92 6.72 4.27
C HIS A 394 9.41 6.50 5.71
N HIS A 395 8.23 7.04 6.01
CA HIS A 395 7.50 6.65 7.21
C HIS A 395 6.79 5.32 6.92
N HIS A 396 7.40 4.22 7.35
CA HIS A 396 6.78 2.89 7.34
C HIS A 396 5.85 2.68 8.53
#